data_AF-A0A9X8VF58-F1
#
_entry.id   AF-A0A9X8VF58-F1
#
_cell.length_a   1.000
_cell.length_b   1.000
_cell.length_c   1.000
_cell.angle_alpha   90.00
_cell.angle_beta   90.00
_cell.angle_gamma   90.00
#
_symmetry.space_group_name_H-M   'P 1'
#
loop_
_entity.id
_entity.type
_entity.pdbx_description
1 polymer ?
#
loop_
_entity_poly.entity_id
_entity_poly.type
_entity_poly.pdbx_seq_one_letter_code
_entity_poly.pdbx_strand_id
1 'polypeptide(L)'
;EDWPLGISAGKYDAAIFNIAVTKQRKTKFDFATYRVDTLGFYVKSTSNITAINRPQDVAGLRIIVGSGTNQENILLGWDKQNR
;
A
#
# COMPACT_ATOMS: atom_id res chain seq x y z
N GLU A 1 6.57 8.58 -6.24
CA GLU A 1 5.55 8.92 -7.25
C GLU A 1 5.22 10.39 -7.10
N ASP A 2 5.24 11.15 -8.21
CA ASP A 2 5.10 12.62 -8.15
C ASP A 2 3.67 13.12 -8.42
N TRP A 3 2.71 12.20 -8.61
CA TRP A 3 1.33 12.56 -8.94
C TRP A 3 0.69 13.51 -7.91
N PRO A 4 0.88 13.40 -6.57
CA PRO A 4 0.20 14.29 -5.64
C PRO A 4 0.67 15.74 -5.84
N LEU A 5 1.98 15.94 -6.01
CA LEU A 5 2.56 17.25 -6.24
C LEU A 5 2.18 17.77 -7.64
N GLY A 6 2.17 16.91 -8.65
CA GLY A 6 1.78 17.27 -10.02
C GLY A 6 0.34 17.79 -10.10
N ILE A 7 -0.59 17.12 -9.41
CA ILE A 7 -2.00 17.57 -9.34
C ILE A 7 -2.10 18.87 -8.54
N SER A 8 -1.51 18.94 -7.34
CA SER A 8 -1.59 20.14 -6.50
C SER A 8 -0.91 21.37 -7.10
N ALA A 9 0.10 21.19 -7.96
CA ALA A 9 0.77 22.27 -8.68
C ALA A 9 0.09 22.65 -10.01
N GLY A 10 -1.03 22.01 -10.37
CA GLY A 10 -1.74 22.26 -11.64
C GLY A 10 -0.97 21.77 -12.88
N LYS A 11 0.04 20.92 -12.71
CA LYS A 11 0.78 20.31 -13.84
C LYS A 11 -0.09 19.29 -14.59
N TYR A 12 -0.99 18.63 -13.89
CA TYR A 12 -1.94 17.65 -14.43
C TYR A 12 -3.33 17.91 -13.88
N ASP A 13 -4.36 17.65 -14.66
CA ASP A 13 -5.76 17.75 -14.21
C ASP A 13 -6.26 16.48 -13.50
N ALA A 14 -5.72 15.32 -13.88
CA ALA A 14 -6.10 14.03 -13.33
C ALA A 14 -4.93 13.05 -13.30
N ALA A 15 -4.94 12.15 -12.30
CA ALA A 15 -4.00 11.04 -12.20
C ALA A 15 -4.78 9.72 -12.25
N ILE A 16 -4.48 8.87 -13.24
CA ILE A 16 -5.06 7.53 -13.37
C ILE A 16 -3.93 6.52 -13.23
N PHE A 17 -3.79 6.01 -12.01
CA PHE A 17 -2.82 4.97 -11.68
C PHE A 17 -3.37 4.06 -10.58
N ASN A 18 -2.57 3.12 -10.10
CA ASN A 18 -2.91 2.23 -9.00
C ASN A 18 -2.88 2.96 -7.64
N ILE A 19 -3.78 3.95 -7.47
CA ILE A 19 -3.82 4.83 -6.31
C ILE A 19 -4.90 4.34 -5.34
N ALA A 20 -4.49 3.87 -4.16
CA ALA A 20 -5.42 3.51 -3.09
C ALA A 20 -6.19 4.74 -2.57
N VAL A 21 -7.50 4.57 -2.35
CA VAL A 21 -8.38 5.56 -1.72
C VAL A 21 -8.22 5.47 -0.20
N THR A 22 -7.65 6.50 0.42
CA THR A 22 -7.48 6.57 1.88
C THR A 22 -8.18 7.79 2.46
N LYS A 23 -8.55 7.75 3.75
CA LYS A 23 -9.18 8.90 4.44
C LYS A 23 -8.32 10.16 4.29
N GLN A 24 -6.99 10.04 4.45
CA GLN A 24 -6.05 11.15 4.32
C GLN A 24 -6.00 11.73 2.91
N ARG A 25 -6.05 10.89 1.86
CA ARG A 25 -6.05 11.39 0.48
C ARG A 25 -7.36 12.07 0.12
N LYS A 26 -8.49 11.57 0.63
CA LYS A 26 -9.80 12.21 0.45
C LYS A 26 -9.92 13.61 1.08
N THR A 27 -9.03 14.00 1.99
CA THR A 27 -8.99 15.39 2.49
C THR A 27 -8.28 16.35 1.52
N LYS A 28 -7.67 15.82 0.44
CA LYS A 28 -6.84 16.60 -0.51
C LYS A 28 -7.29 16.46 -1.96
N PHE A 29 -7.88 15.32 -2.32
CA PHE A 29 -8.23 14.98 -3.70
C PHE A 29 -9.60 14.30 -3.75
N ASP A 30 -10.34 14.56 -4.83
CA ASP A 30 -11.52 13.80 -5.20
C ASP A 30 -11.12 12.50 -5.91
N PHE A 31 -11.96 11.47 -5.78
CA PHE A 31 -11.69 10.14 -6.33
C PHE A 31 -12.88 9.62 -7.13
N ALA A 32 -12.59 9.10 -8.32
CA ALA A 32 -13.47 8.22 -9.08
C ALA A 32 -12.90 6.79 -9.05
N THR A 33 -13.65 5.84 -8.51
CA THR A 33 -13.19 4.44 -8.38
C THR A 33 -13.52 3.62 -9.62
N TYR A 34 -12.56 2.86 -10.14
CA TYR A 34 -12.75 1.98 -11.31
C TYR A 34 -12.45 0.50 -11.02
N ARG A 35 -11.87 0.18 -9.86
CA ARG A 35 -11.57 -1.19 -9.45
C ARG A 35 -11.56 -1.34 -7.93
N VAL A 36 -11.76 -2.57 -7.46
CA VAL A 36 -11.48 -2.98 -6.09
C VAL A 36 -10.04 -3.48 -6.02
N ASP A 37 -9.29 -3.00 -5.04
CA ASP A 37 -7.91 -3.42 -4.82
C ASP A 37 -7.82 -4.55 -3.79
N THR A 38 -7.21 -5.66 -4.16
CA THR A 38 -6.93 -6.79 -3.27
C THR A 38 -5.44 -6.91 -3.04
N LEU A 39 -5.05 -7.12 -1.78
CA LEU A 39 -3.65 -7.19 -1.36
C LEU A 39 -3.28 -8.63 -1.01
N GLY A 40 -2.03 -9.00 -1.30
CA GLY A 40 -1.51 -10.33 -0.98
C GLY A 40 0.00 -10.34 -0.81
N PHE A 41 0.48 -11.32 -0.08
CA PHE A 41 1.92 -11.62 0.03
C PHE A 41 2.33 -12.57 -1.09
N TYR A 42 3.47 -12.28 -1.70
CA TYR A 42 4.07 -13.14 -2.70
C TYR A 42 5.40 -13.66 -2.18
N VAL A 43 5.61 -14.96 -2.34
CA VAL A 43 6.85 -15.64 -1.98
C VAL A 43 7.33 -16.45 -3.18
N LYS A 44 8.60 -16.87 -3.17
CA LYS A 44 9.10 -17.83 -4.17
C LYS A 44 8.35 -19.15 -4.04
N SER A 45 8.16 -19.86 -5.15
CA SER A 45 7.54 -21.19 -5.17
C SER A 45 8.29 -22.22 -4.31
N THR A 46 9.59 -22.01 -4.05
CA THR A 46 10.43 -22.85 -3.19
C THR A 46 10.50 -22.36 -1.73
N SER A 47 9.67 -21.37 -1.35
CA SER A 47 9.65 -20.83 0.01
C SER A 47 8.99 -21.81 0.98
N ASN A 48 9.51 -21.89 2.21
CA ASN A 48 8.85 -22.62 3.30
C ASN A 48 7.67 -21.85 3.91
N ILE A 49 7.49 -20.57 3.55
CA ILE A 49 6.36 -19.76 4.03
C ILE A 49 5.12 -20.16 3.23
N THR A 50 4.16 -20.80 3.91
CA THR A 50 2.93 -21.30 3.29
C THR A 50 1.74 -20.36 3.44
N ALA A 51 1.72 -19.50 4.47
CA ALA A 51 0.68 -18.50 4.71
C ALA A 51 1.17 -17.34 5.59
N ILE A 52 0.59 -16.16 5.38
CA ILE A 52 0.72 -14.97 6.23
C ILE A 52 -0.69 -14.38 6.36
N ASN A 53 -1.31 -14.54 7.54
CA ASN A 53 -2.72 -14.19 7.75
C ASN A 53 -2.93 -13.15 8.84
N ARG A 54 -1.94 -12.94 9.72
CA ARG A 54 -2.04 -12.04 10.88
C ARG A 54 -0.71 -11.34 11.18
N PRO A 55 -0.72 -10.26 11.98
CA PRO A 55 0.49 -9.51 12.32
C PRO A 55 1.65 -10.35 12.86
N GLN A 56 1.39 -11.37 13.68
CA GLN A 56 2.44 -12.20 14.27
C GLN A 56 3.20 -13.02 13.21
N ASP A 57 2.57 -13.32 12.08
CA ASP A 57 3.18 -14.13 11.02
C ASP A 57 4.26 -13.36 10.25
N VAL A 58 4.31 -12.02 10.37
CA VAL A 58 5.38 -11.20 9.75
C VAL A 58 6.58 -11.00 10.66
N ALA A 59 6.51 -11.40 11.93
CA ALA A 59 7.60 -11.20 12.88
C ALA A 59 8.87 -11.94 12.43
N GLY A 60 10.00 -11.24 12.43
CA GLY A 60 11.30 -11.80 12.01
C GLY A 60 11.46 -12.00 10.48
N LEU A 61 10.41 -11.75 9.69
CA LEU A 61 10.50 -11.80 8.23
C LEU A 61 11.07 -10.51 7.66
N ARG A 62 11.84 -10.64 6.58
CA ARG A 62 12.23 -9.50 5.74
C ARG A 62 11.27 -9.38 4.57
N ILE A 63 10.41 -8.35 4.61
CA ILE A 63 9.37 -8.12 3.62
C ILE A 63 9.69 -6.83 2.85
N ILE A 64 9.54 -6.87 1.52
CA ILE A 64 9.76 -5.73 0.63
C ILE A 64 8.40 -5.18 0.21
N VAL A 65 8.24 -3.86 0.25
CA VAL A 65 7.02 -3.16 -0.15
C VAL A 65 7.38 -1.81 -0.77
N GLY A 66 6.54 -1.31 -1.68
CA GLY A 66 6.72 0.02 -2.27
C GLY A 66 6.43 1.13 -1.27
N SER A 67 7.24 2.18 -1.26
CA SER A 67 7.06 3.32 -0.35
C SER A 67 5.88 4.21 -0.75
N GLY A 68 5.19 4.77 0.23
CA GLY A 68 4.02 5.64 0.04
C GLY A 68 2.75 4.87 -0.33
N THR A 69 2.75 3.56 -0.15
CA THR A 69 1.64 2.67 -0.50
C THR A 69 0.79 2.31 0.72
N ASN A 70 -0.45 1.86 0.50
CA ASN A 70 -1.30 1.40 1.59
C ASN A 70 -0.76 0.10 2.22
N GLN A 71 -0.10 -0.73 1.41
CA GLN A 71 0.58 -1.97 1.80
C GLN A 71 1.68 -1.67 2.82
N GLU A 72 2.48 -0.63 2.58
CA GLU A 72 3.52 -0.18 3.52
C GLU A 72 2.91 0.24 4.86
N ASN A 73 1.85 1.05 4.83
CA ASN A 73 1.17 1.49 6.05
C ASN A 73 0.60 0.31 6.86
N ILE A 74 0.00 -0.68 6.19
CA ILE A 74 -0.47 -1.91 6.85
C ILE A 74 0.69 -2.67 7.49
N LEU A 75 1.78 -2.87 6.75
CA LEU A 75 2.94 -3.62 7.22
C LEU A 75 3.63 -2.93 8.41
N LEU A 76 3.77 -1.60 8.38
CA LEU A 76 4.29 -0.82 9.51
C LEU A 76 3.37 -0.93 10.75
N GLY A 77 2.05 -0.95 10.54
CA GLY A 77 1.07 -1.17 11.60
C GLY A 77 1.17 -2.58 12.21
N TRP A 78 1.46 -3.59 11.40
CA TRP A 78 1.69 -4.97 11.87
C TRP A 78 3.03 -5.10 12.60
N ASP A 79 4.10 -4.53 12.05
CA ASP A 79 5.43 -4.51 12.68
C ASP A 79 5.38 -3.88 14.08
N LYS A 80 4.66 -2.76 14.23
CA LYS A 80 4.48 -2.09 15.53
C LYS A 80 3.84 -2.98 16.60
N GLN A 81 2.99 -3.93 16.21
CA GLN A 81 2.34 -4.88 17.13
C GLN A 81 3.27 -6.01 17.59
N ASN A 82 4.38 -6.22 16.88
CA ASN A 82 5.37 -7.25 17.19
C ASN A 82 6.58 -6.70 17.96
N ARG A 83 6.53 -5.42 18.38
CA ARG A 83 7.58 -4.76 19.17
C ARG A 83 7.22 -4.68 20.64
#